data_AF-C2MB35-F1
#
_entry.id   AF-C2MB35-F1
#
_cell.length_a   1.000
_cell.length_b   1.000
_cell.length_c   1.000
_cell.angle_alpha   90.00
_cell.angle_beta   90.00
_cell.angle_gamma   90.00
#
_symmetry.space_group_name_H-M   'P 1'
#
loop_
_entity.id
_entity.type
_entity.pdbx_description
1 polymer ?
#
loop_
_entity_poly.entity_id
_entity_poly.type
_entity_poly.pdbx_seq_one_letter_code
_entity_poly.pdbx_strand_id
1 'polypeptide(L)'
;MSNKYYGNLIPNTFFTTKGSGESDLEKHAGSYHMALYDAGIADYNIMVYSSVLPATARLVSPDEVDMPPFGSELKTIMSVSHGIQDEFVSAGVVYAWMYKDENFDEKAGGLVCEVSGRYRIEELESRLIRVINDLHQNTYSQYYLGELNFITEGITVTKRYGTALAGLCFVDFVLPESPMKDED
;
A
#
# COMPACT_ATOMS: atom_id res chain seq x y z
N MET A 1 -1.52 -5.67 -40.58
CA MET A 1 -1.72 -5.10 -39.24
C MET A 1 -0.37 -5.09 -38.57
N SER A 2 0.14 -3.95 -38.10
CA SER A 2 1.39 -3.92 -37.33
C SER A 2 1.15 -4.57 -35.96
N ASN A 3 2.00 -5.51 -35.56
CA ASN A 3 1.95 -6.04 -34.20
C ASN A 3 2.33 -4.92 -33.24
N LYS A 4 1.46 -4.60 -32.28
CA LYS A 4 1.79 -3.73 -31.17
C LYS A 4 2.29 -4.60 -30.02
N TYR A 5 3.52 -4.36 -29.59
CA TYR A 5 4.06 -4.94 -28.38
C TYR A 5 3.74 -4.01 -27.21
N TYR A 6 3.43 -4.57 -26.04
CA TYR A 6 3.13 -3.79 -24.84
C TYR A 6 4.12 -4.16 -23.72
N GLY A 7 4.49 -3.15 -22.93
CA GLY A 7 5.36 -3.31 -21.77
C GLY A 7 4.58 -3.72 -20.51
N ASN A 8 5.27 -3.68 -19.37
CA ASN A 8 4.64 -3.97 -18.08
C ASN A 8 3.67 -2.85 -17.67
N LEU A 9 2.60 -3.21 -16.97
CA LEU A 9 1.68 -2.26 -16.36
C LEU A 9 2.42 -1.38 -15.33
N ILE A 10 2.15 -0.08 -15.36
CA ILE A 10 2.71 0.90 -14.43
C ILE A 10 1.55 1.49 -13.62
N PRO A 11 1.54 1.36 -12.28
CA PRO A 11 0.51 2.00 -11.45
C PRO A 11 0.49 3.52 -11.64
N ASN A 12 -0.69 4.12 -11.75
CA ASN A 12 -0.82 5.54 -12.07
C ASN A 12 -1.55 6.35 -10.99
N THR A 13 -2.60 5.80 -10.42
CA THR A 13 -3.40 6.48 -9.39
C THR A 13 -3.62 5.54 -8.23
N PHE A 14 -3.50 6.05 -7.01
CA PHE A 14 -3.75 5.29 -5.80
C PHE A 14 -4.49 6.11 -4.76
N PHE A 15 -5.23 5.43 -3.90
CA PHE A 15 -5.74 5.99 -2.65
C PHE A 15 -5.16 5.22 -1.47
N THR A 16 -5.21 5.81 -0.28
CA THR A 16 -4.83 5.15 0.97
C THR A 16 -6.07 4.69 1.71
N THR A 17 -5.99 3.51 2.33
CA THR A 17 -7.05 3.01 3.21
C THR A 17 -6.48 2.26 4.40
N LYS A 18 -7.32 2.10 5.41
CA LYS A 18 -7.05 1.33 6.61
C LYS A 18 -8.34 0.82 7.20
N GLY A 19 -8.26 -0.26 7.95
CA GLY A 19 -9.43 -0.81 8.61
C GLY A 19 -9.07 -1.89 9.61
N SER A 20 -10.01 -2.14 10.50
CA SER A 20 -9.90 -3.19 11.50
C SER A 20 -11.17 -4.01 11.58
N GLY A 21 -11.04 -5.26 12.05
CA GLY A 21 -12.16 -6.18 12.06
C GLY A 21 -11.96 -7.31 13.05
N GLU A 22 -13.08 -7.82 13.55
CA GLU A 22 -13.09 -8.86 14.57
C GLU A 22 -14.13 -9.95 14.27
N SER A 23 -13.81 -11.19 14.64
CA SER A 23 -14.71 -12.34 14.48
C SER A 23 -14.47 -13.39 15.55
N ASP A 24 -15.54 -14.04 16.02
CA ASP A 24 -15.44 -15.21 16.88
C ASP A 24 -15.22 -16.53 16.12
N LEU A 25 -15.46 -16.49 14.80
CA LEU A 25 -15.56 -17.69 13.97
C LEU A 25 -14.23 -18.04 13.30
N GLU A 26 -13.63 -17.10 12.57
CA GLU A 26 -12.45 -17.38 11.76
C GLU A 26 -11.57 -16.14 11.53
N LYS A 27 -10.30 -16.36 11.25
CA LYS A 27 -9.33 -15.28 10.97
C LYS A 27 -9.49 -14.70 9.57
N HIS A 28 -9.42 -15.53 8.52
CA HIS A 28 -9.42 -15.02 7.14
C HIS A 28 -10.82 -14.69 6.61
N ALA A 29 -11.74 -15.65 6.67
CA ALA A 29 -13.14 -15.42 6.25
C ALA A 29 -13.93 -14.58 7.27
N GLY A 30 -13.37 -14.34 8.47
CA GLY A 30 -13.98 -13.53 9.52
C GLY A 30 -13.25 -12.20 9.70
N SER A 31 -12.33 -12.12 10.65
CA SER A 31 -11.77 -10.83 11.09
C SER A 31 -11.06 -10.06 9.98
N TYR A 32 -10.37 -10.74 9.06
CA TYR A 32 -9.73 -10.12 7.90
C TYR A 32 -10.74 -9.56 6.89
N HIS A 33 -11.80 -10.30 6.56
CA HIS A 33 -12.86 -9.80 5.69
C HIS A 33 -13.58 -8.58 6.30
N MET A 34 -13.81 -8.59 7.62
CA MET A 34 -14.34 -7.42 8.34
C MET A 34 -13.40 -6.21 8.27
N ALA A 35 -12.09 -6.42 8.39
CA ALA A 35 -11.11 -5.34 8.25
C ALA A 35 -11.06 -4.77 6.82
N LEU A 36 -11.21 -5.60 5.79
CA LEU A 36 -11.35 -5.15 4.41
C LEU A 36 -12.64 -4.36 4.19
N TYR A 37 -13.72 -4.74 4.87
CA TYR A 37 -15.02 -4.05 4.78
C TYR A 37 -14.96 -2.67 5.43
N ASP A 38 -14.36 -2.58 6.63
CA ASP A 38 -14.08 -1.32 7.33
C ASP A 38 -13.19 -0.39 6.49
N ALA A 39 -12.20 -0.96 5.80
CA ALA A 39 -11.33 -0.24 4.85
C ALA A 39 -12.00 0.09 3.50
N GLY A 40 -13.26 -0.26 3.27
CA GLY A 40 -13.98 0.03 2.02
C GLY A 40 -13.46 -0.73 0.79
N ILE A 41 -12.76 -1.85 0.98
CA ILE A 41 -12.13 -2.64 -0.09
C ILE A 41 -12.51 -4.13 -0.07
N ALA A 42 -13.53 -4.53 0.70
CA ALA A 42 -14.01 -5.91 0.75
C ALA A 42 -14.61 -6.43 -0.57
N ASP A 43 -15.00 -5.54 -1.45
CA ASP A 43 -15.62 -5.87 -2.74
C ASP A 43 -14.59 -6.32 -3.79
N TYR A 44 -13.29 -6.37 -3.46
CA TYR A 44 -12.21 -6.63 -4.42
C TYR A 44 -11.35 -7.83 -4.05
N ASN A 45 -10.72 -8.41 -5.07
CA ASN A 45 -9.67 -9.41 -4.90
C ASN A 45 -8.33 -8.71 -4.68
N ILE A 46 -7.81 -8.79 -3.45
CA ILE A 46 -6.58 -8.08 -3.08
C ILE A 46 -5.34 -8.77 -3.67
N MET A 47 -4.54 -8.01 -4.42
CA MET A 47 -3.28 -8.44 -5.00
C MET A 47 -2.13 -7.61 -4.44
N VAL A 48 -1.28 -8.21 -3.61
CA VAL A 48 -0.22 -7.47 -2.91
C VAL A 48 1.01 -7.25 -3.80
N TYR A 49 1.42 -6.00 -3.92
CA TYR A 49 2.61 -5.51 -4.59
C TYR A 49 3.75 -5.27 -3.60
N SER A 50 4.95 -5.08 -4.13
CA SER A 50 6.13 -4.64 -3.37
C SER A 50 6.19 -3.11 -3.24
N SER A 51 7.22 -2.61 -2.58
CA SER A 51 7.21 -1.30 -1.92
C SER A 51 7.66 -0.09 -2.78
N VAL A 52 7.26 -0.02 -4.06
CA VAL A 52 7.70 1.05 -4.99
C VAL A 52 6.52 1.78 -5.62
N LEU A 53 6.60 3.12 -5.66
CA LEU A 53 5.68 4.00 -6.39
C LEU A 53 6.36 4.60 -7.63
N PRO A 54 5.70 4.59 -8.80
CA PRO A 54 6.16 5.33 -9.97
C PRO A 54 6.17 6.84 -9.72
N ALA A 55 7.11 7.57 -10.33
CA ALA A 55 7.18 9.04 -10.21
C ALA A 55 5.91 9.75 -10.71
N THR A 56 5.20 9.11 -11.66
CA THR A 56 3.94 9.59 -12.22
C THR A 56 2.74 9.33 -11.33
N ALA A 57 2.87 8.53 -10.26
CA ALA A 57 1.74 8.12 -9.48
C ALA A 57 1.10 9.29 -8.70
N ARG A 58 -0.24 9.31 -8.66
CA ARG A 58 -1.04 10.36 -8.04
C ARG A 58 -1.90 9.81 -6.90
N LEU A 59 -1.86 10.49 -5.76
CA LEU A 59 -2.80 10.25 -4.66
C LEU A 59 -4.15 10.87 -5.00
N VAL A 60 -5.23 10.11 -4.75
CA VAL A 60 -6.62 10.57 -4.87
C VAL A 60 -7.42 10.12 -3.65
N SER A 61 -8.57 10.76 -3.43
CA SER A 61 -9.59 10.16 -2.58
C SER A 61 -10.46 9.17 -3.37
N PRO A 62 -11.05 8.15 -2.72
CA PRO A 62 -11.89 7.16 -3.41
C PRO A 62 -13.10 7.76 -4.15
N ASP A 63 -13.60 8.93 -3.74
CA ASP A 63 -14.71 9.64 -4.37
C ASP A 63 -14.30 10.43 -5.63
N GLU A 64 -13.00 10.60 -5.90
CA GLU A 64 -12.47 11.28 -7.09
C GLU A 64 -12.28 10.36 -8.30
N VAL A 65 -12.49 9.04 -8.13
CA VAL A 65 -12.21 8.03 -9.16
C VAL A 65 -13.34 7.03 -9.32
N ASP A 66 -13.53 6.57 -10.56
CA ASP A 66 -14.42 5.46 -10.83
C ASP A 66 -13.77 4.16 -10.36
N MET A 67 -14.30 3.61 -9.27
CA MET A 67 -13.81 2.35 -8.73
C MET A 67 -14.14 1.19 -9.68
N PRO A 68 -13.26 0.18 -9.79
CA PRO A 68 -13.50 -0.97 -10.65
C PRO A 68 -14.72 -1.78 -10.19
N PRO A 69 -15.31 -2.63 -11.04
CA PRO A 69 -16.47 -3.45 -10.66
C PRO A 69 -16.18 -4.40 -9.49
N PHE A 70 -17.22 -4.76 -8.74
CA PHE A 70 -17.17 -5.80 -7.71
C PHE A 70 -16.48 -7.08 -8.22
N GLY A 71 -15.56 -7.62 -7.42
CA GLY A 71 -14.76 -8.80 -7.74
C GLY A 71 -13.51 -8.53 -8.58
N SER A 72 -13.25 -7.28 -8.97
CA SER A 72 -12.03 -6.93 -9.70
C SER A 72 -10.79 -7.09 -8.82
N GLU A 73 -9.63 -7.28 -9.46
CA GLU A 73 -8.35 -7.21 -8.77
C GLU A 73 -8.08 -5.77 -8.30
N LEU A 74 -7.83 -5.62 -7.01
CA LEU A 74 -7.30 -4.39 -6.44
C LEU A 74 -5.85 -4.64 -6.04
N LYS A 75 -4.93 -4.00 -6.76
CA LYS A 75 -3.50 -4.14 -6.50
C LYS A 75 -3.11 -3.19 -5.39
N THR A 76 -2.45 -3.69 -4.36
CA THR A 76 -2.21 -2.94 -3.12
C THR A 76 -0.79 -3.09 -2.63
N ILE A 77 -0.24 -2.06 -1.99
CA ILE A 77 0.90 -2.21 -1.08
C ILE A 77 0.33 -2.16 0.33
N MET A 78 0.36 -3.26 1.07
CA MET A 78 -0.49 -3.43 2.26
C MET A 78 0.22 -4.14 3.41
N SER A 79 0.04 -3.59 4.61
CA SER A 79 0.40 -4.17 5.89
C SER A 79 -0.82 -4.80 6.55
N VAL A 80 -0.70 -6.02 7.07
CA VAL A 80 -1.78 -6.74 7.77
C VAL A 80 -1.24 -7.38 9.04
N SER A 81 -1.93 -7.18 10.16
CA SER A 81 -1.61 -7.81 11.45
C SER A 81 -2.83 -8.55 11.97
N HIS A 82 -2.67 -9.84 12.28
CA HIS A 82 -3.71 -10.64 12.91
C HIS A 82 -3.36 -10.91 14.38
N GLY A 83 -4.38 -10.94 15.22
CA GLY A 83 -4.28 -11.26 16.64
C GLY A 83 -5.44 -12.10 17.14
N ILE A 84 -5.33 -12.48 18.40
CA ILE A 84 -6.38 -13.18 19.16
C ILE A 84 -6.85 -12.31 20.32
N GLN A 85 -7.92 -12.73 20.98
CA GLN A 85 -8.49 -12.04 22.16
C GLN A 85 -7.42 -11.52 23.13
N ASP A 86 -7.62 -10.30 23.61
CA ASP A 86 -6.76 -9.54 24.53
C ASP A 86 -5.42 -9.05 23.94
N GLU A 87 -5.06 -9.40 22.71
CA GLU A 87 -3.91 -8.81 22.03
C GLU A 87 -4.24 -7.40 21.48
N PHE A 88 -3.26 -6.50 21.52
CA PHE A 88 -3.27 -5.31 20.67
C PHE A 88 -2.48 -5.61 19.40
N VAL A 89 -3.13 -5.50 18.24
CA VAL A 89 -2.46 -5.66 16.94
C VAL A 89 -2.54 -4.38 16.15
N SER A 90 -1.47 -4.09 15.40
CA SER A 90 -1.33 -2.88 14.62
C SER A 90 -0.69 -3.17 13.27
N ALA A 91 -1.14 -2.45 12.25
CA ALA A 91 -0.57 -2.48 10.91
C ALA A 91 -0.35 -1.04 10.44
N GLY A 92 0.76 -0.81 9.76
CA GLY A 92 1.14 0.50 9.29
C GLY A 92 1.87 0.45 7.97
N VAL A 93 1.63 1.47 7.16
CA VAL A 93 2.36 1.78 5.95
C VAL A 93 2.86 3.21 6.04
N VAL A 94 4.11 3.44 5.69
CA VAL A 94 4.66 4.77 5.45
C VAL A 94 5.09 4.86 3.99
N TYR A 95 4.83 5.99 3.35
CA TYR A 95 5.41 6.27 2.03
C TYR A 95 5.93 7.70 1.94
N ALA A 96 6.91 7.88 1.06
CA ALA A 96 7.45 9.19 0.73
C ALA A 96 7.87 9.23 -0.73
N TRP A 97 7.73 10.41 -1.33
CA TRP A 97 8.31 10.68 -2.65
C TRP A 97 9.82 10.86 -2.52
N MET A 98 10.56 10.36 -3.51
CA MET A 98 11.98 10.58 -3.69
C MET A 98 12.19 11.57 -4.83
N TYR A 99 13.13 12.50 -4.66
CA TYR A 99 13.38 13.61 -5.58
C TYR A 99 14.81 13.59 -6.08
N LYS A 100 15.01 14.11 -7.29
CA LYS A 100 16.33 14.13 -7.93
C LYS A 100 17.29 15.16 -7.30
N ASP A 101 16.75 16.19 -6.66
CA ASP A 101 17.50 17.26 -6.01
C ASP A 101 16.80 17.78 -4.74
N GLU A 102 17.46 18.72 -4.05
CA GLU A 102 16.99 19.36 -2.81
C GLU A 102 15.88 20.39 -3.03
N ASN A 103 15.49 20.68 -4.27
CA ASN A 103 14.39 21.61 -4.54
C ASN A 103 13.02 20.91 -4.46
N PHE A 104 13.01 19.57 -4.49
CA PHE A 104 11.80 18.75 -4.41
C PHE A 104 10.80 19.00 -5.56
N ASP A 105 11.30 19.41 -6.74
CA ASP A 105 10.45 19.70 -7.92
C ASP A 105 10.26 18.47 -8.82
N GLU A 106 11.30 17.65 -8.98
CA GLU A 106 11.26 16.49 -9.88
C GLU A 106 11.34 15.16 -9.12
N LYS A 107 10.24 14.40 -9.16
CA LYS A 107 10.16 13.06 -8.56
C LYS A 107 11.02 12.06 -9.34
N ALA A 108 11.83 11.30 -8.61
CA ALA A 108 12.49 10.09 -9.11
C ALA A 108 11.59 8.84 -8.99
N GLY A 109 10.68 8.84 -8.02
CA GLY A 109 9.79 7.73 -7.68
C GLY A 109 9.28 7.91 -6.26
N GLY A 110 8.64 6.89 -5.69
CA GLY A 110 8.30 6.87 -4.27
C GLY A 110 8.69 5.54 -3.63
N LEU A 111 9.01 5.63 -2.34
CA LEU A 111 9.38 4.50 -1.50
C LEU A 111 8.25 4.25 -0.51
N VAL A 112 7.85 3.00 -0.38
CA VAL A 112 6.83 2.56 0.58
C VAL A 112 7.50 1.62 1.58
N CYS A 113 6.96 1.53 2.79
CA CYS A 113 7.39 0.55 3.79
C CYS A 113 6.20 0.13 4.66
N GLU A 114 6.07 -1.18 4.82
CA GLU A 114 5.03 -1.82 5.61
C GLU A 114 5.61 -2.41 6.90
N VAL A 115 4.98 -2.12 8.04
CA VAL A 115 5.30 -2.74 9.33
C VAL A 115 4.00 -3.19 9.99
N SER A 116 4.02 -4.40 10.56
CA SER A 116 2.89 -4.96 11.30
C SER A 116 3.39 -5.64 12.56
N GLY A 117 2.59 -5.63 13.63
CA GLY A 117 2.97 -6.31 14.86
C GLY A 117 2.04 -6.02 16.03
N ARG A 118 2.62 -6.06 17.23
CA ARG A 118 1.97 -5.77 18.52
C ARG A 118 2.56 -4.48 19.10
N TYR A 119 2.60 -3.44 18.28
CA TYR A 119 3.15 -2.15 18.64
C TYR A 119 2.00 -1.20 18.94
N ARG A 120 2.14 -0.30 19.92
CA ARG A 120 1.22 0.85 19.98
C ARG A 120 1.49 1.76 18.79
N ILE A 121 0.51 2.57 18.39
CA ILE A 121 0.60 3.39 17.16
C ILE A 121 1.85 4.27 17.14
N GLU A 122 2.20 4.91 18.26
CA GLU A 122 3.42 5.73 18.36
C GLU A 122 4.72 4.92 18.15
N GLU A 123 4.77 3.69 18.68
CA GLU A 123 5.91 2.78 18.49
C GLU A 123 5.97 2.26 17.05
N LEU A 124 4.82 1.97 16.46
CA LEU A 124 4.69 1.55 15.06
C LEU A 124 5.22 2.65 14.12
N GLU A 125 4.81 3.90 14.31
CA GLU A 125 5.29 5.04 13.52
C GLU A 125 6.78 5.28 13.71
N SER A 126 7.27 5.22 14.96
CA SER A 126 8.71 5.29 15.25
C SER A 126 9.50 4.20 14.51
N ARG A 127 8.93 3.00 14.39
CA ARG A 127 9.53 1.89 13.66
C ARG A 127 9.48 2.10 12.15
N LEU A 128 8.35 2.55 11.60
CA LEU A 128 8.20 2.91 10.19
C LEU A 128 9.23 3.96 9.77
N ILE A 129 9.42 5.02 10.57
CA ILE A 129 10.44 6.05 10.34
C ILE A 129 11.83 5.42 10.23
N ARG A 130 12.20 4.53 11.15
CA ARG A 130 13.52 3.88 11.13
C ARG A 130 13.70 3.03 9.88
N VAL A 131 12.70 2.23 9.51
CA VAL A 131 12.81 1.30 8.38
C VAL A 131 12.87 2.06 7.05
N ILE A 132 12.03 3.07 6.82
CA ILE A 132 12.07 3.80 5.53
C ILE A 132 13.38 4.58 5.37
N ASN A 133 13.92 5.16 6.45
CA ASN A 133 15.21 5.86 6.39
C ASN A 133 16.37 4.89 6.15
N ASP A 134 16.39 3.74 6.84
CA ASP A 134 17.42 2.72 6.60
C ASP A 134 17.35 2.17 5.17
N LEU A 135 16.14 1.88 4.68
CA LEU A 135 15.94 1.41 3.30
C LEU A 135 16.40 2.47 2.29
N HIS A 136 16.00 3.72 2.46
CA HIS A 136 16.42 4.83 1.61
C HIS A 136 17.94 4.99 1.57
N GLN A 137 18.61 5.02 2.73
CA GLN A 137 20.06 5.17 2.82
C GLN A 137 20.81 4.03 2.12
N ASN A 138 20.33 2.79 2.25
CA ASN A 138 21.01 1.62 1.70
C ASN A 138 20.71 1.35 0.21
N THR A 139 19.66 1.94 -0.37
CA THR A 139 19.22 1.61 -1.74
C THR A 139 19.03 2.80 -2.67
N TYR A 140 18.67 3.96 -2.15
CA TYR A 140 18.26 5.14 -2.91
C TYR A 140 18.88 6.44 -2.40
N SER A 141 20.05 6.36 -1.75
CA SER A 141 20.74 7.52 -1.17
C SER A 141 21.17 8.59 -2.19
N GLN A 142 21.15 8.28 -3.48
CA GLN A 142 21.31 9.24 -4.57
C GLN A 142 20.09 10.17 -4.77
N TYR A 143 18.96 9.90 -4.13
CA TYR A 143 17.74 10.72 -4.19
C TYR A 143 17.42 11.32 -2.82
N TYR A 144 16.64 12.40 -2.83
CA TYR A 144 16.21 13.11 -1.63
C TYR A 144 14.84 12.60 -1.18
N LEU A 145 14.74 12.12 0.06
CA LEU A 145 13.48 11.63 0.63
C LEU A 145 12.63 12.81 1.10
N GLY A 146 11.40 12.90 0.60
CA GLY A 146 10.45 13.93 0.97
C GLY A 146 9.71 13.65 2.28
N GLU A 147 8.56 14.33 2.45
CA GLU A 147 7.69 14.15 3.61
C GLU A 147 7.18 12.72 3.75
N LEU A 148 7.20 12.22 4.99
CA LEU A 148 6.70 10.89 5.35
C LEU A 148 5.18 10.95 5.56
N ASN A 149 4.46 10.08 4.84
CA ASN A 149 3.01 9.96 4.91
C ASN A 149 2.65 8.63 5.58
N PHE A 150 1.95 8.68 6.72
CA PHE A 150 1.64 7.51 7.54
C PHE A 150 0.18 7.08 7.36
N ILE A 151 -0.01 5.77 7.27
CA ILE A 151 -1.31 5.11 7.32
C ILE A 151 -1.20 4.02 8.38
N THR A 152 -1.77 4.25 9.55
CA THR A 152 -1.66 3.34 10.70
C THR A 152 -3.03 2.98 11.25
N GLU A 153 -3.17 1.71 11.62
CA GLU A 153 -4.39 1.17 12.22
C GLU A 153 -4.03 0.20 13.34
N GLY A 154 -4.88 0.13 14.35
CA GLY A 154 -4.68 -0.77 15.47
C GLY A 154 -5.95 -1.05 16.26
N ILE A 155 -6.02 -2.26 16.79
CA ILE A 155 -7.19 -2.74 17.52
C ILE A 155 -6.76 -3.56 18.73
N THR A 156 -7.45 -3.35 19.86
CA THR A 156 -7.44 -4.30 20.98
C THR A 156 -8.51 -5.34 20.68
N VAL A 157 -8.10 -6.59 20.51
CA VAL A 157 -9.01 -7.67 20.12
C VAL A 157 -9.90 -8.06 21.31
N THR A 158 -11.21 -7.92 21.14
CA THR A 158 -12.26 -8.26 22.11
C THR A 158 -12.91 -9.60 21.81
N LYS A 159 -12.97 -10.01 20.53
CA LYS A 159 -13.47 -11.32 20.07
C LYS A 159 -12.36 -12.36 20.00
N ARG A 160 -12.67 -13.56 19.51
CA ARG A 160 -11.65 -14.62 19.33
C ARG A 160 -10.51 -14.22 18.39
N TYR A 161 -10.81 -13.56 17.27
CA TYR A 161 -9.86 -13.15 16.25
C TYR A 161 -10.02 -11.66 15.92
N GLY A 162 -8.90 -10.97 15.75
CA GLY A 162 -8.86 -9.58 15.31
C GLY A 162 -7.84 -9.36 14.19
N THR A 163 -8.10 -8.37 13.36
CA THR A 163 -7.20 -7.96 12.27
C THR A 163 -7.17 -6.44 12.18
N ALA A 164 -5.97 -5.88 12.00
CA ALA A 164 -5.75 -4.51 11.57
C ALA A 164 -5.01 -4.52 10.23
N LEU A 165 -5.36 -3.61 9.31
CA LEU A 165 -4.69 -3.44 8.04
C LEU A 165 -4.56 -1.96 7.66
N ALA A 166 -3.53 -1.67 6.86
CA ALA A 166 -3.29 -0.36 6.26
C ALA A 166 -2.65 -0.57 4.89
N GLY A 167 -3.03 0.22 3.88
CA GLY A 167 -2.49 0.04 2.54
C GLY A 167 -2.73 1.19 1.57
N LEU A 168 -1.98 1.15 0.47
CA LEU A 168 -2.17 1.93 -0.74
C LEU A 168 -2.87 1.03 -1.76
N CYS A 169 -3.90 1.53 -2.44
CA CYS A 169 -4.69 0.78 -3.41
C CYS A 169 -4.64 1.45 -4.77
N PHE A 170 -4.12 0.75 -5.78
CA PHE A 170 -4.01 1.26 -7.15
C PHE A 170 -5.31 1.03 -7.93
N VAL A 171 -5.83 2.09 -8.54
CA VAL A 171 -7.12 2.08 -9.23
C VAL A 171 -6.99 2.08 -10.75
N ASP A 172 -5.87 2.58 -11.29
CA ASP A 172 -5.59 2.56 -12.72
C ASP A 172 -4.11 2.31 -13.03
N PHE A 173 -3.86 1.96 -14.29
CA PHE A 173 -2.55 1.56 -14.80
C PHE A 173 -2.32 2.11 -16.19
N VAL A 174 -1.07 2.49 -16.46
CA VAL A 174 -0.60 2.79 -17.81
C VAL A 174 -0.03 1.51 -18.40
N LEU A 175 -0.48 1.14 -19.60
CA LEU A 175 0.13 0.09 -20.42
C LEU A 175 0.98 0.75 -21.51
N PRO A 176 2.31 0.86 -21.34
CA PRO A 176 3.16 1.47 -22.34
C PRO A 176 3.28 0.56 -23.58
N GLU A 177 3.39 1.15 -24.77
CA GLU A 177 3.85 0.40 -25.95
C GLU A 177 5.31 -0.01 -25.71
N SER A 178 5.61 -1.30 -25.91
CA SER A 178 6.95 -1.84 -25.71
C SER A 178 7.85 -1.39 -26.86
N PRO A 179 9.07 -0.90 -26.56
CA PRO A 179 10.05 -0.55 -27.58
C PRO A 179 10.74 -1.78 -28.17
N MET A 180 10.15 -2.98 -28.12
CA MET A 180 10.72 -4.16 -28.76
C MET A 180 11.05 -3.80 -30.20
N LYS A 181 12.36 -3.73 -30.48
CA LYS A 181 12.88 -3.59 -31.84
C LYS A 181 12.35 -4.79 -32.60
N ASP A 182 11.82 -4.55 -33.79
CA ASP A 182 11.66 -5.62 -34.78
C ASP A 182 13.01 -6.37 -34.83
N GLU A 183 13.03 -7.64 -34.44
CA GLU A 183 14.17 -8.50 -34.70
C GLU A 183 14.21 -8.70 -36.23
N ASP A 184 15.32 -8.28 -36.87
CA ASP A 184 15.63 -8.57 -38.27
C ASP A 184 15.68 -10.09 -38.56
#